data_AF-A0A9C8T104-F1
#
_entry.id   AF-A0A9C8T104-F1
#
_cell.length_a   1.000
_cell.length_b   1.000
_cell.length_c   1.000
_cell.angle_alpha   90.00
_cell.angle_beta   90.00
_cell.angle_gamma   90.00
#
_symmetry.space_group_name_H-M   'P 1'
#
loop_
_entity.id
_entity.type
_entity.pdbx_description
1 polymer ?
#
loop_
_entity_poly.entity_id
_entity_poly.type
_entity_poly.pdbx_seq_one_letter_code
_entity_poly.pdbx_strand_id
1 'polypeptide(L)'
;MPVQTTPQQSAEEHERLAALFREDRLAFERERRRLIKDTIARYDDKDLRDSLERQQQLLDRALRGSGSPENRLSLISALFWDQVINRFLPALDGTSRRIKAQAPTELSGPKPRLTLVDKPGK
;
A
#
# COMPACT_ATOMS: atom_id res chain seq x y z
N MET A 1 -14.74 -3.98 13.06
CA MET A 1 -13.67 -5.01 12.94
C MET A 1 -13.22 -5.04 11.48
N PRO A 2 -12.03 -4.56 11.12
CA PRO A 2 -11.57 -4.67 9.73
C PRO A 2 -11.38 -6.16 9.42
N VAL A 3 -12.11 -6.66 8.41
CA VAL A 3 -11.87 -7.99 7.86
C VAL A 3 -10.47 -7.97 7.26
N GLN A 4 -9.49 -8.50 7.99
CA GLN A 4 -8.14 -8.66 7.47
C GLN A 4 -8.19 -9.78 6.44
N THR A 5 -8.06 -9.43 5.16
CA THR A 5 -7.87 -10.40 4.09
C THR A 5 -6.60 -11.19 4.37
N THR A 6 -6.68 -12.51 4.29
CA THR A 6 -5.51 -13.36 4.44
C THR A 6 -4.53 -13.12 3.29
N PRO A 7 -3.22 -13.40 3.45
CA PRO A 7 -2.25 -13.28 2.37
C PRO A 7 -2.67 -14.04 1.10
N GLN A 8 -3.29 -15.21 1.27
CA GLN A 8 -3.85 -16.03 0.19
C GLN A 8 -4.96 -15.28 -0.57
N GLN A 9 -5.95 -14.74 0.14
CA GLN A 9 -7.05 -13.97 -0.46
C GLN A 9 -6.54 -12.71 -1.17
N SER A 10 -5.53 -12.06 -0.60
CA SER A 10 -4.88 -10.91 -1.22
C SER A 10 -4.20 -11.29 -2.53
N ALA A 11 -3.51 -12.43 -2.58
CA ALA A 11 -2.84 -12.92 -3.78
C ALA A 11 -3.85 -13.31 -4.88
N GLU A 12 -4.91 -14.04 -4.53
CA GLU A 12 -5.98 -14.45 -5.45
C GLU A 12 -6.71 -13.23 -6.05
N GLU A 13 -7.04 -12.23 -5.23
CA GLU A 13 -7.68 -11.00 -5.72
C GLU A 13 -6.74 -10.22 -6.65
N HIS A 14 -5.43 -10.18 -6.33
CA HIS A 14 -4.44 -9.59 -7.20
C HIS A 14 -4.35 -10.29 -8.56
N GLU A 15 -4.37 -11.62 -8.58
CA GLU A 15 -4.33 -12.40 -9.81
C GLU A 15 -5.59 -12.17 -10.66
N ARG A 16 -6.77 -12.14 -10.02
CA ARG A 16 -8.04 -11.80 -10.67
C ARG A 16 -8.01 -10.41 -11.31
N LEU A 17 -7.53 -9.41 -10.58
CA LEU A 17 -7.41 -8.04 -11.09
C LEU A 17 -6.38 -7.95 -12.23
N ALA A 18 -5.28 -8.71 -12.15
CA ALA A 18 -4.27 -8.77 -13.22
C ALA A 18 -4.79 -9.46 -14.49
N ALA A 19 -5.66 -10.46 -14.36
CA ALA A 19 -6.37 -11.05 -15.51
C ALA A 19 -7.33 -10.04 -16.14
N LEU A 20 -8.18 -9.40 -15.33
CA LEU A 20 -9.09 -8.34 -15.78
C LEU A 20 -8.35 -7.21 -16.52
N PHE A 21 -7.20 -6.77 -16.01
CA PHE A 21 -6.43 -5.71 -16.66
C PHE A 21 -5.97 -6.08 -18.08
N ARG A 22 -5.60 -7.35 -18.29
CA ARG A 22 -5.12 -7.87 -19.58
C ARG A 22 -6.27 -8.14 -20.56
N GLU A 23 -7.39 -8.64 -20.05
CA GLU A 23 -8.49 -9.17 -20.86
C GLU A 23 -9.59 -8.11 -21.11
N ASP A 24 -9.97 -7.36 -20.08
CA ASP A 24 -11.00 -6.31 -20.17
C ASP A 24 -10.63 -5.11 -19.29
N ARG A 25 -9.96 -4.15 -19.93
CA ARG A 25 -9.50 -2.92 -19.29
C ARG A 25 -10.63 -2.08 -18.71
N LEU A 26 -11.84 -2.12 -19.29
CA LEU A 26 -12.98 -1.35 -18.78
C LEU A 26 -13.57 -2.00 -17.54
N ALA A 27 -13.73 -3.33 -17.55
CA ALA A 27 -14.15 -4.08 -16.37
C ALA A 27 -13.15 -3.91 -15.22
N PHE A 28 -11.84 -3.96 -15.51
CA PHE A 28 -10.79 -3.67 -14.55
C PHE A 28 -10.95 -2.28 -13.91
N GLU A 29 -11.10 -1.23 -14.73
CA GLU A 29 -11.23 0.14 -14.22
C GLU A 29 -12.47 0.33 -13.34
N ARG A 30 -13.59 -0.35 -13.67
CA ARG A 30 -14.79 -0.37 -12.84
C ARG A 30 -14.53 -1.05 -11.50
N GLU A 31 -13.90 -2.22 -11.52
CA GLU A 31 -13.62 -2.99 -10.30
C GLU A 31 -12.61 -2.28 -9.41
N ARG A 32 -11.56 -1.68 -9.99
CA ARG A 32 -10.59 -0.83 -9.26
C ARG A 32 -11.29 0.29 -8.50
N ARG A 33 -12.19 1.02 -9.17
CA ARG A 33 -12.93 2.12 -8.54
C ARG A 33 -13.85 1.62 -7.43
N ARG A 34 -14.52 0.49 -7.63
CA ARG A 34 -15.35 -0.15 -6.61
C ARG A 34 -14.53 -0.49 -5.37
N LEU A 35 -13.39 -1.18 -5.54
CA LEU A 35 -12.51 -1.57 -4.44
C LEU A 35 -11.96 -0.38 -3.66
N ILE A 36 -11.54 0.68 -4.35
CA ILE A 36 -11.07 1.91 -3.69
C ILE A 36 -12.20 2.53 -2.86
N LYS A 37 -13.40 2.66 -3.44
CA LYS A 37 -14.56 3.20 -2.74
C LYS A 37 -14.93 2.36 -1.52
N ASP A 38 -14.99 1.04 -1.68
CA ASP A 38 -15.28 0.10 -0.60
C ASP A 38 -14.22 0.18 0.51
N THR A 39 -12.95 0.38 0.14
CA THR A 39 -11.85 0.55 1.10
C THR A 39 -11.99 1.84 1.89
N ILE A 40 -12.30 2.96 1.23
CA ILE A 40 -12.51 4.25 1.89
C ILE A 40 -13.73 4.19 2.81
N ALA A 41 -14.82 3.55 2.37
CA ALA A 41 -16.05 3.44 3.15
C ALA A 41 -15.89 2.67 4.47
N ARG A 42 -14.85 1.84 4.61
CA ARG A 42 -14.57 1.07 5.84
C ARG A 42 -14.02 1.90 7.00
N TYR A 43 -13.57 3.12 6.75
CA TYR A 43 -13.09 4.01 7.81
C TYR A 43 -14.28 4.67 8.51
N ASP A 44 -14.35 4.60 9.84
CA ASP A 44 -15.46 5.17 10.61
C ASP A 44 -15.43 6.71 10.62
N ASP A 45 -14.22 7.29 10.62
CA ASP A 45 -13.97 8.74 10.61
C ASP A 45 -14.37 9.38 9.27
N LYS A 46 -15.37 10.26 9.32
CA LYS A 46 -15.89 10.98 8.15
C LYS A 46 -14.86 11.92 7.53
N ASP A 47 -14.08 12.64 8.34
CA ASP A 47 -13.11 13.61 7.81
C ASP A 47 -11.97 12.89 7.09
N LEU A 48 -11.56 11.73 7.63
CA LEU A 48 -10.63 10.83 6.97
C LEU A 48 -11.19 10.31 5.63
N ARG A 49 -12.46 9.87 5.60
CA ARG A 49 -13.11 9.43 4.35
C ARG A 49 -13.11 10.54 3.30
N ASP A 50 -13.57 11.74 3.67
CA ASP A 50 -13.65 12.89 2.76
C ASP A 50 -12.25 13.28 2.23
N SER A 51 -11.22 13.19 3.08
CA SER A 51 -9.83 13.42 2.66
C SER A 51 -9.35 12.38 1.66
N LEU A 52 -9.60 11.09 1.91
CA LEU A 52 -9.21 10.00 1.01
C LEU A 52 -9.92 10.09 -0.34
N GLU A 53 -11.21 10.42 -0.35
CA GLU A 53 -11.96 10.63 -1.60
C GLU A 53 -11.38 11.79 -2.42
N ARG A 54 -11.05 12.92 -1.77
CA ARG A 54 -10.40 14.05 -2.44
C ARG A 54 -9.05 13.67 -3.03
N GLN A 55 -8.23 12.92 -2.30
CA GLN A 55 -6.95 12.43 -2.81
C GLN A 55 -7.13 11.55 -4.03
N GLN A 56 -8.09 10.63 -4.00
CA GLN A 56 -8.40 9.76 -5.15
C GLN A 56 -8.85 10.59 -6.37
N GLN A 57 -9.70 11.60 -6.17
CA GLN A 57 -10.17 12.47 -7.26
C GLN A 57 -9.04 13.29 -7.89
N LEU A 58 -8.11 13.80 -7.07
CA LEU A 58 -6.93 14.53 -7.56
C LEU A 58 -6.05 13.62 -8.41
N LEU A 59 -5.81 12.39 -7.94
CA LEU A 59 -5.02 11.40 -8.66
C LEU A 59 -5.69 11.00 -9.98
N ASP A 60 -6.98 10.71 -9.98
CA ASP A 60 -7.75 10.39 -11.19
C ASP A 60 -7.71 11.55 -12.21
N ARG A 61 -7.78 12.80 -11.74
CA ARG A 61 -7.68 14.00 -12.60
C ARG A 61 -6.29 14.10 -13.22
N ALA A 62 -5.24 13.91 -12.43
CA ALA A 62 -3.86 13.98 -12.91
C ALA A 62 -3.57 12.89 -13.96
N LEU A 63 -4.08 11.66 -13.76
CA LEU A 63 -3.90 10.55 -14.69
C LEU A 63 -4.69 10.69 -16.00
N ARG A 64 -5.87 11.33 -15.96
CA ARG A 64 -6.59 11.67 -17.21
C ARG A 64 -5.83 12.70 -18.03
N GLY A 65 -5.17 13.66 -17.38
CA GLY A 65 -4.45 14.75 -18.03
C GLY A 65 -3.06 14.40 -18.56
N SER A 66 -2.46 13.29 -18.15
CA SER A 66 -1.05 12.99 -18.49
C SER A 66 -0.84 12.41 -19.89
N GLY A 67 -1.90 12.27 -20.70
CA GLY A 67 -1.79 11.85 -22.10
C GLY A 67 -1.45 10.35 -22.23
N SER A 68 -0.21 10.03 -22.58
CA SER A 68 0.25 8.68 -22.92
C SER A 68 0.36 7.73 -21.71
N PRO A 69 0.32 6.41 -21.93
CA PRO A 69 0.53 5.41 -20.88
C PRO A 69 1.86 5.56 -20.13
N GLU A 70 2.94 5.91 -20.83
CA GLU A 70 4.28 6.09 -20.25
C GLU A 70 4.28 7.28 -19.28
N ASN A 71 3.68 8.39 -19.67
CA ASN A 71 3.54 9.57 -18.80
C ASN A 71 2.68 9.26 -17.57
N ARG A 72 1.63 8.45 -17.71
CA ARG A 72 0.82 7.98 -16.56
C ARG A 72 1.68 7.18 -15.59
N LEU A 73 2.48 6.26 -16.11
CA LEU A 73 3.37 5.44 -15.27
C LEU A 73 4.39 6.32 -14.54
N SER A 74 5.11 7.19 -15.25
CA SER A 74 6.08 8.10 -14.64
C SER A 74 5.45 8.99 -13.57
N LEU A 75 4.25 9.52 -13.82
CA LEU A 75 3.52 10.32 -12.85
C LEU A 75 3.15 9.51 -11.60
N ILE A 76 2.60 8.31 -11.76
CA ILE A 76 2.27 7.43 -10.63
C ILE A 76 3.54 7.10 -9.83
N SER A 77 4.62 6.73 -10.50
CA SER A 77 5.89 6.42 -9.84
C SER A 77 6.43 7.62 -9.05
N ALA A 78 6.39 8.82 -9.63
CA ALA A 78 6.84 10.03 -8.95
C ALA A 78 5.98 10.33 -7.71
N LEU A 79 4.65 10.29 -7.84
CA LEU A 79 3.73 10.53 -6.72
C LEU A 79 3.89 9.46 -5.61
N PHE A 80 4.09 8.20 -6.00
CA PHE A 80 4.33 7.11 -5.06
C PHE A 80 5.62 7.34 -4.26
N TRP A 81 6.73 7.58 -4.96
CA TRP A 81 8.03 7.77 -4.31
C TRP A 81 8.08 9.04 -3.46
N ASP A 82 7.42 10.12 -3.89
CA ASP A 82 7.24 11.32 -3.07
C ASP A 82 6.57 11.00 -1.74
N GLN A 83 5.44 10.26 -1.75
CA GLN A 83 4.75 9.88 -0.53
C GLN A 83 5.59 8.94 0.35
N VAL A 84 6.30 7.98 -0.24
CA VAL A 84 7.17 7.08 0.51
C VAL A 84 8.27 7.85 1.22
N ILE A 85 8.99 8.70 0.49
CA ILE A 85 10.17 9.42 1.00
C ILE A 85 9.76 10.52 1.97
N ASN A 86 8.76 11.33 1.62
CA ASN A 86 8.45 12.55 2.36
C ASN A 86 7.42 12.35 3.46
N ARG A 87 6.66 11.25 3.46
CA ARG A 87 5.66 10.96 4.52
C ARG A 87 5.90 9.64 5.23
N PHE A 88 6.00 8.54 4.48
CA PHE A 88 5.99 7.21 5.08
C PHE A 88 7.28 6.90 5.86
N LEU A 89 8.45 7.12 5.26
CA LEU A 89 9.74 6.89 5.92
C LEU A 89 9.92 7.73 7.20
N PRO A 90 9.62 9.05 7.21
CA PRO A 90 9.65 9.85 8.43
C PRO A 90 8.68 9.35 9.51
N ALA A 91 7.46 8.93 9.12
CA ALA A 91 6.48 8.40 10.06
C ALA A 91 6.96 7.08 10.69
N LEU A 92 7.58 6.20 9.91
CA LEU A 92 8.18 4.95 10.40
C LEU A 92 9.33 5.21 11.36
N ASP A 93 10.22 6.15 11.03
CA ASP A 93 11.33 6.49 11.92
C ASP A 93 10.83 7.10 13.25
N GLY A 94 9.84 7.99 13.19
CA GLY A 94 9.18 8.50 14.39
C GLY A 94 8.53 7.40 15.23
N THR A 95 7.90 6.43 14.58
CA THR A 95 7.30 5.26 15.25
C THR A 95 8.37 4.38 15.90
N SER A 96 9.45 4.08 15.17
CA SER A 96 10.60 3.30 15.67
C SER A 96 11.23 3.96 16.90
N ARG A 97 11.43 5.29 16.87
CA ARG A 97 11.93 6.06 18.02
C ARG A 97 11.00 5.97 19.22
N ARG A 98 9.67 6.07 19.02
CA ARG A 98 8.68 5.93 20.11
C ARG A 98 8.68 4.53 20.71
N ILE A 99 8.74 3.49 19.88
CA ILE A 99 8.82 2.09 20.34
C ILE A 99 10.09 1.89 21.18
N LYS A 100 11.24 2.39 20.72
CA LYS A 100 12.50 2.32 21.49
C LYS A 100 12.46 3.09 22.80
N ALA A 101 11.79 4.25 22.83
CA ALA A 101 11.64 5.05 24.05
C ALA A 101 10.67 4.42 25.07
N GLN A 102 9.73 3.58 24.61
CA GLN A 102 8.77 2.87 25.44
C GLN A 102 9.22 1.45 25.82
N ALA A 103 10.26 0.92 25.18
CA ALA A 103 10.81 -0.38 25.51
C ALA A 103 11.48 -0.32 26.91
N PRO A 104 11.08 -1.19 27.86
CA PRO A 104 11.82 -1.36 29.10
C PRO A 104 13.27 -1.73 28.77
N THR A 105 14.22 -1.17 29.52
CA THR A 105 15.67 -1.37 29.38
C THR A 105 16.12 -2.84 29.42
N GLU A 106 15.23 -3.79 29.73
CA GLU A 106 15.54 -5.21 29.94
C GLU A 106 15.64 -6.08 28.67
N LEU A 107 15.37 -5.56 27.47
CA LEU A 107 15.55 -6.33 26.23
C LEU A 107 16.90 -6.11 25.54
N SER A 108 17.92 -5.65 26.27
CA SER A 108 19.32 -5.69 25.84
C SER A 108 19.92 -7.10 25.95
N GLY A 109 19.20 -8.12 25.44
CA GLY A 109 19.79 -9.42 25.15
C GLY A 109 20.65 -9.36 23.89
N PRO A 110 21.61 -10.28 23.70
CA PRO A 110 22.40 -10.34 22.49
C PRO A 110 21.48 -10.45 21.27
N LYS A 111 21.69 -9.58 20.27
CA LYS A 111 20.93 -9.59 19.01
C LYS A 111 20.89 -11.03 18.46
N PRO A 112 19.72 -11.57 18.08
CA PRO A 112 19.66 -12.89 17.47
C PRO A 112 20.53 -12.88 16.21
N ARG A 113 21.61 -13.67 16.22
CA ARG A 113 22.37 -13.95 15.00
C ARG A 113 21.48 -14.82 14.12
N LEU A 114 21.06 -14.27 12.98
CA LEU A 114 20.52 -15.07 11.89
C LEU A 114 21.66 -15.98 11.40
N THR A 115 21.69 -17.22 11.89
CA THR A 115 22.51 -18.27 11.29
C THR A 115 21.77 -18.74 10.04
N LEU A 116 22.37 -18.51 8.87
CA LEU A 116 21.98 -19.20 7.64
C LEU A 116 22.15 -20.70 7.90
N VAL A 117 21.03 -21.42 7.96
CA VAL A 117 21.04 -22.88 7.98
C VAL A 117 21.43 -23.30 6.57
N ASP A 118 22.65 -23.81 6.41
CA ASP A 118 23.06 -24.45 5.16
C ASP A 118 22.07 -25.60 4.87
N LYS A 119 21.48 -25.57 3.67
CA LYS A 119 20.59 -26.63 3.20
C LYS A 119 21.34 -27.97 3.28
N PRO A 120 20.75 -29.04 3.84
CA PRO A 120 21.36 -30.35 3.75
C PRO A 120 21.48 -30.75 2.28
N GLY A 121 22.71 -31.08 1.88
CA GLY A 121 23.05 -31.52 0.55
C GLY A 121 22.35 -32.83 0.18
N LYS A 122 22.06 -32.92 -1.13
CA LYS A 122 21.64 -34.04 -1.97
C LYS A 122 21.42 -35.41 -1.32
#